data_AF-A0A1P8XLD1-F1
#
_entry.id   AF-A0A1P8XLD1-F1
#
_cell.length_a   1.000
_cell.length_b   1.000
_cell.length_c   1.000
_cell.angle_alpha   90.00
_cell.angle_beta   90.00
_cell.angle_gamma   90.00
#
_symmetry.space_group_name_H-M   'P 1'
#
loop_
_entity.id
_entity.type
_entity.pdbx_description
1 polymer ?
#
loop_
_entity_poly.entity_id
_entity_poly.type
_entity_poly.pdbx_seq_one_letter_code
_entity_poly.pdbx_strand_id
1 'polypeptide(L)'
;MHNRGDELAHCVRPCANCPWRRDSPAGEFPAERYDALRTTAGAPGHEAALDAPIFACHKSEPGRDRACAGWLAIAGINHLGVRLAVALGRLPAEVLRPGGDWPELFDSYEEMAARNGLSVSGPP
;
A
#
# COMPACT_ATOMS: atom_id res chain seq x y z
N MET A 1 -27.54 4.72 -5.12
CA MET A 1 -27.01 4.77 -6.50
C MET A 1 -25.62 5.38 -6.41
N HIS A 2 -24.57 4.57 -6.31
CA HIS A 2 -23.20 5.08 -6.14
C HIS A 2 -22.70 5.63 -7.47
N ASN A 3 -22.24 6.89 -7.45
CA ASN A 3 -21.68 7.55 -8.63
C ASN A 3 -20.28 6.96 -8.89
N ARG A 4 -20.11 6.21 -9.99
CA ARG A 4 -18.83 5.56 -10.36
C ARG A 4 -17.65 6.52 -10.54
N GLY A 5 -17.90 7.83 -10.60
CA GLY A 5 -16.87 8.86 -10.69
C GLY A 5 -16.10 9.17 -9.39
N ASP A 6 -16.49 8.57 -8.26
CA ASP A 6 -15.87 8.83 -6.93
C ASP A 6 -15.12 7.60 -6.36
N GLU A 7 -15.05 6.50 -7.10
CA GLU A 7 -14.38 5.26 -6.65
C GLU A 7 -12.86 5.44 -6.59
N LEU A 8 -12.23 4.96 -5.52
CA LEU A 8 -10.78 4.95 -5.40
C LEU A 8 -10.20 3.85 -6.28
N ALA A 9 -9.52 4.25 -7.35
CA ALA A 9 -8.89 3.32 -8.28
C ALA A 9 -7.82 2.48 -7.56
N HIS A 10 -7.90 1.15 -7.70
CA HIS A 10 -7.01 0.21 -7.02
C HIS A 10 -6.67 -0.98 -7.91
N CYS A 11 -5.55 -1.63 -7.61
CA CYS A 11 -5.22 -2.94 -8.17
C CYS A 11 -5.86 -4.05 -7.34
N VAL A 12 -6.30 -5.13 -7.99
CA VAL A 12 -6.96 -6.27 -7.33
C VAL A 12 -6.01 -7.44 -7.00
N ARG A 13 -4.72 -7.32 -7.37
CA ARG A 13 -3.66 -8.31 -7.09
C ARG A 13 -2.28 -7.63 -7.08
N PRO A 14 -1.32 -8.05 -6.26
CA PRO A 14 0.07 -7.63 -6.38
C PRO A 14 0.65 -8.04 -7.74
N CYS A 15 1.47 -7.18 -8.32
CA CYS A 15 2.17 -7.47 -9.58
C CYS A 15 3.27 -8.54 -9.40
N ALA A 16 3.81 -9.03 -10.54
CA ALA A 16 4.86 -10.05 -10.56
C ALA A 16 6.11 -9.66 -9.75
N ASN A 17 6.45 -8.37 -9.78
CA ASN A 17 7.59 -7.74 -9.11
C ASN A 17 7.13 -6.75 -8.02
N CYS A 18 6.05 -7.06 -7.31
CA CYS A 18 5.53 -6.17 -6.27
C CYS A 18 6.52 -6.11 -5.10
N PRO A 19 6.93 -4.92 -4.61
CA PRO A 19 7.86 -4.84 -3.49
C PRO A 19 7.29 -5.44 -2.20
N TRP A 20 5.96 -5.53 -2.09
CA TRP A 20 5.28 -6.16 -0.96
C TRP A 20 5.35 -7.70 -0.95
N ARG A 21 5.74 -8.34 -2.04
CA ARG A 21 5.86 -9.81 -2.11
C ARG A 21 7.21 -10.26 -1.57
N ARG A 22 7.22 -11.31 -0.75
CA ARG A 22 8.46 -11.89 -0.21
C ARG A 22 9.33 -12.54 -1.27
N ASP A 23 8.72 -13.08 -2.31
CA ASP A 23 9.38 -13.75 -3.43
C ASP A 23 9.78 -12.81 -4.58
N SER A 24 9.51 -11.51 -4.47
CA SER A 24 9.94 -10.54 -5.48
C SER A 24 11.45 -10.24 -5.35
N PRO A 25 12.16 -10.00 -6.48
CA PRO A 25 13.46 -9.35 -6.43
C PRO A 25 13.37 -8.02 -5.68
N ALA A 26 14.41 -7.70 -4.91
CA ALA A 26 14.52 -6.41 -4.23
C ALA A 26 15.48 -5.48 -4.95
N GLY A 27 15.41 -4.20 -4.60
CA GLY A 27 16.30 -3.18 -5.17
C GLY A 27 15.91 -2.70 -6.57
N GLU A 28 14.68 -2.98 -7.01
CA GLU A 28 14.13 -2.38 -8.24
C GLU A 28 14.06 -0.85 -8.14
N PHE A 29 13.89 -0.33 -6.92
CA PHE A 29 13.84 1.09 -6.62
C PHE A 29 14.92 1.46 -5.59
N PRO A 30 15.49 2.68 -5.67
CA PRO A 30 16.38 3.20 -4.63
C PRO A 30 15.69 3.26 -3.26
N ALA A 31 16.46 3.07 -2.18
CA ALA A 31 15.96 3.05 -0.81
C ALA A 31 15.19 4.33 -0.43
N GLU A 32 15.62 5.47 -0.95
CA GLU A 32 15.04 6.79 -0.70
C GLU A 32 13.59 6.89 -1.18
N ARG A 33 13.19 6.08 -2.18
CA ARG A 33 11.78 6.02 -2.60
C ARG A 33 10.90 5.39 -1.54
N TYR A 34 11.41 4.40 -0.80
CA TYR A 34 10.71 3.82 0.33
C TYR A 34 10.74 4.74 1.56
N ASP A 35 11.75 5.59 1.70
CA ASP A 35 11.70 6.60 2.76
C ASP A 35 10.58 7.63 2.49
N ALA A 36 10.50 8.13 1.25
CA ALA A 36 9.47 9.09 0.84
C ALA A 36 8.03 8.55 0.95
N LEU A 37 7.85 7.23 0.88
CA LEU A 37 6.54 6.57 0.98
C LEU A 37 6.18 6.11 2.39
N ARG A 38 7.05 6.31 3.39
CA ARG A 38 6.83 5.82 4.78
C ARG A 38 5.52 6.30 5.39
N THR A 39 5.16 7.56 5.15
CA THR A 39 3.93 8.17 5.71
C THR A 39 2.64 7.60 5.10
N THR A 40 2.73 6.80 4.03
CA THR A 40 1.57 6.15 3.39
C THR A 40 1.09 4.91 4.17
N ALA A 41 1.90 4.36 5.06
CA ALA A 41 1.56 3.10 5.73
C ALA A 41 0.83 3.31 7.06
N GLY A 42 1.34 4.23 7.90
CA GLY A 42 0.90 4.36 9.28
C GLY A 42 1.10 3.07 10.09
N ALA A 43 0.67 3.10 11.35
CA ALA A 43 0.64 1.94 12.24
C ALA A 43 -0.58 2.03 13.17
N PRO A 44 -1.01 0.94 13.83
CA PRO A 44 -2.07 1.00 14.82
C PRO A 44 -1.76 2.04 15.91
N GLY A 45 -2.67 3.01 16.11
CA GLY A 45 -2.48 4.13 17.05
C GLY A 45 -1.61 5.28 16.53
N HIS A 46 -1.03 5.14 15.33
CA HIS A 46 -0.27 6.16 14.60
C HIS A 46 -0.63 6.09 13.11
N GLU A 47 -1.92 6.23 12.83
CA GLU A 47 -2.47 6.06 11.48
C GLU A 47 -1.91 7.12 10.51
N ALA A 48 -1.76 6.74 9.24
CA ALA A 48 -1.48 7.70 8.19
C ALA A 48 -2.67 8.68 8.07
N ALA A 49 -2.35 9.98 8.05
CA ALA A 49 -3.33 11.05 8.09
C ALA A 49 -4.29 11.05 6.88
N LEU A 50 -5.36 11.83 6.96
CA LEU A 50 -6.35 11.92 5.87
C LEU A 50 -5.76 12.47 4.57
N ASP A 51 -4.77 13.37 4.67
CA ASP A 51 -4.06 14.00 3.57
C ASP A 51 -2.76 13.27 3.20
N ALA A 52 -2.44 12.15 3.86
CA ALA A 52 -1.33 11.31 3.48
C ALA A 52 -1.55 10.76 2.06
N PRO A 53 -0.48 10.66 1.24
CA PRO A 53 -0.59 10.13 -0.11
C PRO A 53 -0.91 8.62 -0.09
N ILE A 54 -1.50 8.14 -1.17
CA ILE A 54 -1.64 6.70 -1.41
C ILE A 54 -0.31 6.08 -1.85
N PHE A 55 -0.05 4.84 -1.46
CA PHE A 55 1.01 4.06 -2.10
C PHE A 55 0.52 3.59 -3.48
N ALA A 56 0.90 4.33 -4.52
CA ALA A 56 0.55 3.98 -5.89
C ALA A 56 1.23 2.67 -6.34
N CYS A 57 0.53 1.86 -7.13
CA CYS A 57 1.10 0.71 -7.80
C CYS A 57 2.14 1.18 -8.83
N HIS A 58 3.36 0.68 -8.79
CA HIS A 58 4.39 1.09 -9.76
C HIS A 58 4.07 0.73 -11.23
N LYS A 59 3.01 -0.06 -11.48
CA LYS A 59 2.47 -0.36 -12.82
C LYS A 59 1.34 0.61 -13.24
N SER A 60 1.01 1.65 -12.46
CA SER A 60 0.12 2.73 -12.92
C SER A 60 0.87 3.66 -13.87
N GLU A 61 0.11 4.26 -14.80
CA GLU A 61 0.61 5.35 -15.63
C GLU A 61 0.67 6.63 -14.78
N PRO A 62 1.70 7.49 -14.96
CA PRO A 62 1.74 8.78 -14.29
C PRO A 62 0.45 9.58 -14.49
N GLY A 63 -0.13 10.08 -13.40
CA GLY A 63 -1.41 10.81 -13.42
C GLY A 63 -2.66 9.92 -13.49
N ARG A 64 -2.49 8.59 -13.48
CA ARG A 64 -3.58 7.59 -13.43
C ARG A 64 -3.29 6.55 -12.36
N ASP A 65 -2.89 7.05 -11.20
CA ASP A 65 -2.45 6.22 -10.09
C ASP A 65 -3.57 5.31 -9.59
N ARG A 66 -3.19 4.06 -9.32
CA ARG A 66 -4.05 3.06 -8.70
C ARG A 66 -3.39 2.65 -7.39
N ALA A 67 -4.15 2.58 -6.31
CA ALA A 67 -3.65 2.07 -5.04
C ALA A 67 -3.08 0.66 -5.21
N CYS A 68 -1.91 0.44 -4.63
CA CYS A 68 -1.21 -0.84 -4.70
C CYS A 68 -1.96 -1.90 -3.88
N ALA A 69 -2.23 -3.06 -4.49
CA ALA A 69 -2.96 -4.16 -3.85
C ALA A 69 -2.24 -4.71 -2.61
N GLY A 70 -0.91 -4.87 -2.68
CA GLY A 70 -0.11 -5.35 -1.55
C GLY A 70 -0.09 -4.37 -0.38
N TRP A 71 0.02 -3.07 -0.68
CA TRP A 71 -0.07 -2.02 0.34
C TRP A 71 -1.47 -1.96 0.97
N LEU A 72 -2.54 -2.00 0.18
CA LEU A 72 -3.91 -2.00 0.69
C LEU A 72 -4.15 -3.18 1.65
N ALA A 73 -3.69 -4.37 1.27
CA ALA A 73 -3.89 -5.59 2.03
C ALA A 73 -3.14 -5.63 3.38
N ILE A 74 -1.99 -4.94 3.50
CA ILE A 74 -1.14 -5.00 4.69
C ILE A 74 -1.23 -3.71 5.52
N ALA A 75 -1.08 -2.55 4.89
CA ALA A 75 -1.01 -1.26 5.55
C ALA A 75 -2.29 -0.41 5.38
N GLY A 76 -3.13 -0.71 4.39
CA GLY A 76 -4.28 0.13 4.04
C GLY A 76 -5.24 0.41 5.19
N ILE A 77 -5.43 -0.55 6.11
CA ILE A 77 -6.30 -0.36 7.28
C ILE A 77 -5.78 0.73 8.24
N ASN A 78 -4.47 0.98 8.27
CA ASN A 78 -3.82 1.97 9.11
C ASN A 78 -3.78 3.36 8.44
N HIS A 79 -4.45 3.55 7.30
CA HIS A 79 -4.53 4.83 6.60
C HIS A 79 -5.94 5.42 6.70
N LEU A 80 -6.08 6.61 7.30
CA LEU A 80 -7.40 7.22 7.55
C LEU A 80 -8.18 7.49 6.27
N GLY A 81 -7.51 7.98 5.22
CA GLY A 81 -8.12 8.15 3.88
C GLY A 81 -8.70 6.85 3.30
N VAL A 82 -8.01 5.71 3.48
CA VAL A 82 -8.49 4.38 3.03
C VAL A 82 -9.71 3.94 3.85
N ARG A 83 -9.67 4.11 5.18
CA ARG A 83 -10.81 3.78 6.06
C ARG A 83 -12.05 4.58 5.67
N LEU A 84 -11.89 5.87 5.40
CA LEU A 84 -12.97 6.73 4.95
C LEU A 84 -13.50 6.30 3.57
N ALA A 85 -12.62 5.96 2.62
CA ALA A 85 -13.03 5.46 1.31
C ALA A 85 -13.87 4.17 1.42
N VAL A 86 -13.50 3.24 2.31
CA VAL A 86 -14.29 2.04 2.59
C VAL A 86 -15.63 2.39 3.22
N ALA A 87 -15.64 3.25 4.25
CA ALA A 87 -16.87 3.66 4.94
C ALA A 87 -17.87 4.37 4.00
N LEU A 88 -17.38 5.09 3.00
CA LEU A 88 -18.19 5.77 1.98
C LEU A 88 -18.56 4.88 0.79
N GLY A 89 -18.15 3.61 0.77
CA GLY A 89 -18.41 2.69 -0.35
C GLY A 89 -17.62 3.02 -1.62
N ARG A 90 -16.52 3.78 -1.50
CA ARG A 90 -15.61 4.16 -2.59
C ARG A 90 -14.46 3.17 -2.77
N LEU A 91 -14.30 2.24 -1.84
CA LEU A 91 -13.32 1.16 -1.89
C LEU A 91 -13.94 -0.09 -1.24
N PRO A 92 -13.91 -1.28 -1.87
CA PRO A 92 -14.42 -2.50 -1.24
C PRO A 92 -13.59 -2.87 -0.01
N ALA A 93 -14.22 -3.32 1.08
CA ALA A 93 -13.50 -3.67 2.31
C ALA A 93 -12.60 -4.91 2.14
N GLU A 94 -12.92 -5.77 1.17
CA GLU A 94 -12.21 -7.01 0.88
C GLU A 94 -10.77 -6.78 0.42
N VAL A 95 -10.46 -5.60 -0.14
CA VAL A 95 -9.11 -5.25 -0.60
C VAL A 95 -8.12 -5.03 0.55
N LEU A 96 -8.62 -4.90 1.79
CA LEU A 96 -7.81 -4.76 3.01
C LEU A 96 -7.33 -6.10 3.57
N ARG A 97 -7.40 -7.17 2.76
CA ARG A 97 -6.88 -8.50 3.09
C ARG A 97 -6.24 -9.11 1.86
N PRO A 98 -5.19 -9.94 2.01
CA PRO A 98 -4.67 -10.72 0.89
C PRO A 98 -5.73 -11.65 0.30
N GLY A 99 -5.71 -11.81 -1.02
CA GLY A 99 -6.52 -12.84 -1.68
C GLY A 99 -6.02 -14.25 -1.37
N GLY A 100 -6.92 -15.25 -1.39
CA GLY A 100 -6.59 -16.62 -0.97
C GLY A 100 -5.52 -17.33 -1.80
N ASP A 101 -5.27 -16.89 -3.03
CA ASP A 101 -4.29 -17.44 -3.96
C ASP A 101 -3.10 -16.48 -4.20
N TRP A 102 -2.93 -15.47 -3.35
CA TRP A 102 -1.85 -14.50 -3.49
C TRP A 102 -0.50 -15.09 -3.05
N PRO A 103 0.62 -14.58 -3.60
CA PRO A 103 1.94 -14.82 -3.04
C PRO A 103 2.03 -14.26 -1.61
N GLU A 104 2.94 -14.82 -0.81
CA GLU A 104 3.20 -14.32 0.54
C GLU A 104 3.70 -12.86 0.51
N LEU A 105 3.10 -12.03 1.36
CA LEU A 105 3.44 -10.62 1.52
C LEU A 105 4.27 -10.39 2.79
N PHE A 106 5.01 -9.30 2.85
CA PHE A 106 5.59 -8.82 4.12
C PHE A 106 4.50 -8.41 5.11
N ASP A 107 4.80 -8.48 6.40
CA ASP A 107 3.80 -8.24 7.46
C ASP A 107 3.72 -6.75 7.85
N SER A 108 4.72 -5.96 7.46
CA SER A 108 4.79 -4.52 7.74
C SER A 108 5.48 -3.73 6.63
N TYR A 109 5.29 -2.41 6.66
CA TYR A 109 6.02 -1.50 5.78
C TYR A 109 7.52 -1.55 6.05
N GLU A 110 7.90 -1.65 7.32
CA GLU A 110 9.27 -1.67 7.80
C GLU A 110 10.02 -2.88 7.26
N GLU A 111 9.42 -4.08 7.32
CA GLU A 111 10.01 -5.29 6.74
C GLU A 111 10.20 -5.16 5.23
N MET A 112 9.16 -4.68 4.54
CA MET A 112 9.20 -4.48 3.08
C MET A 112 10.27 -3.46 2.68
N ALA A 113 10.34 -2.33 3.36
CA ALA A 113 11.31 -1.27 3.09
C ALA A 113 12.74 -1.71 3.42
N ALA A 114 12.94 -2.42 4.54
CA ALA A 114 14.23 -2.98 4.93
C ALA A 114 14.75 -4.00 3.91
N ARG A 115 13.87 -4.91 3.45
CA ARG A 115 14.19 -5.85 2.36
C ARG A 115 14.65 -5.14 1.09
N ASN A 116 14.10 -3.96 0.82
CA ASN A 116 14.41 -3.13 -0.33
C ASN A 116 15.53 -2.10 -0.10
N GLY A 117 16.26 -2.21 1.01
CA GLY A 117 17.50 -1.47 1.24
C GLY A 117 17.37 -0.21 2.10
N LEU A 118 16.18 0.09 2.64
CA LEU A 118 16.04 1.19 3.60
C LEU A 118 16.57 0.73 4.96
N SER A 119 17.65 1.35 5.43
CA SER A 119 18.17 1.05 6.77
C SER A 119 17.16 1.47 7.83
N VAL A 120 16.76 0.52 8.69
CA VAL A 120 16.02 0.83 9.92
C VAL A 120 16.97 1.57 10.88
N SER A 121 16.86 2.89 10.97
CA SER A 121 17.54 3.68 11.97
C SER A 121 16.55 4.18 13.03
N GLY A 122 16.66 3.66 14.27
CA GLY A 122 15.97 4.19 15.46
C GLY A 122 14.83 3.32 16.03
N PRO A 123 14.55 3.37 17.35
CA PRO A 123 13.58 2.49 18.00
C PRO A 123 12.12 2.92 17.73
N PRO A 124 11.15 2.01 17.93
CA PRO A 124 9.71 2.25 17.72
C PRO A 124 9.12 3.32 18.64
#